data_AF-A0A6I9NH87-F1
#
_entry.id   AF-A0A6I9NH87-F1
#
_cell.length_a   1.000
_cell.length_b   1.000
_cell.length_c   1.000
_cell.angle_alpha   90.00
_cell.angle_beta   90.00
_cell.angle_gamma   90.00
#
_symmetry.space_group_name_H-M   'P 1'
#
loop_
_entity.id
_entity.type
_entity.pdbx_description
1 polymer ?
#
loop_
_entity_poly.entity_id
_entity_poly.type
_entity_poly.pdbx_seq_one_letter_code
_entity_poly.pdbx_strand_id
1 'polypeptide(L)'
;FQIVFYEGKCFTGRKLEVRGDCDNFQDRGFMNRVNSVRVESGAWICFDHPDFKGQQYILEHGEYPEFQRWNSHNDHMASCKPVRMVHRHILNINIYIYTYV
;
A
#
# COMPACT_ATOMS: atom_id res chain seq x y z
N PHE A 1 6.54 11.77 -0.63
CA PHE A 1 5.74 10.53 -0.70
C PHE A 1 6.44 9.57 -1.63
N GLN A 2 6.83 8.40 -1.14
CA GLN A 2 7.39 7.33 -1.95
C GLN A 2 7.09 5.99 -1.27
N ILE A 3 6.67 5.01 -2.07
CA ILE A 3 6.42 3.62 -1.68
C ILE A 3 6.96 2.70 -2.76
N VAL A 4 7.50 1.54 -2.35
CA VAL A 4 8.04 0.52 -3.25
C VAL A 4 7.39 -0.82 -2.91
N PHE A 5 6.74 -1.42 -3.89
CA PHE A 5 6.13 -2.75 -3.81
C PHE A 5 7.06 -3.79 -4.45
N TYR A 6 7.12 -4.99 -3.88
CA TYR A 6 7.97 -6.09 -4.36
C TYR A 6 7.16 -7.37 -4.55
N GLU A 7 7.41 -8.11 -5.64
CA GLU A 7 6.76 -9.39 -5.92
C GLU A 7 7.20 -10.50 -4.95
N GLY A 8 8.41 -10.42 -4.41
CA GLY A 8 8.94 -11.38 -3.44
C GLY A 8 8.86 -10.89 -1.99
N LYS A 9 9.06 -11.81 -1.04
CA LYS A 9 9.26 -11.48 0.38
C LYS A 9 10.62 -10.82 0.60
N CYS A 10 10.78 -10.12 1.72
CA CYS A 10 12.04 -9.48 2.12
C CYS A 10 12.68 -8.60 1.02
N PHE A 11 11.84 -7.88 0.26
CA PHE A 11 12.25 -6.89 -0.74
C PHE A 11 13.00 -7.48 -1.95
N THR A 12 12.60 -8.69 -2.37
CA THR A 12 13.20 -9.41 -3.49
C THR A 12 12.30 -9.42 -4.74
N GLY A 13 12.88 -9.77 -5.89
CA GLY A 13 12.15 -9.90 -7.15
C GLY A 13 11.88 -8.57 -7.86
N ARG A 14 10.90 -8.57 -8.77
CA ARG A 14 10.47 -7.36 -9.49
C ARG A 14 9.89 -6.36 -8.48
N LYS A 15 10.12 -5.07 -8.74
CA LYS A 15 9.60 -3.97 -7.91
C LYS A 15 8.80 -2.95 -8.71
N LEU A 16 7.87 -2.29 -8.04
CA LEU A 16 7.13 -1.12 -8.52
C LEU A 16 7.37 0.05 -7.56
N GLU A 17 7.97 1.13 -8.05
CA GLU A 17 8.13 2.39 -7.30
C GLU A 17 7.02 3.38 -7.66
N VAL A 18 6.37 3.93 -6.63
CA VAL A 18 5.26 4.87 -6.77
C VAL A 18 5.52 6.12 -5.92
N ARG A 19 5.29 7.31 -6.51
CA ARG A 19 5.50 8.63 -5.89
C ARG A 19 4.24 9.51 -5.84
N GLY A 20 3.11 8.98 -6.28
CA GLY A 20 1.80 9.64 -6.29
C GLY A 20 0.70 8.60 -6.35
N ASP A 21 -0.46 8.97 -6.85
CA ASP A 21 -1.58 8.04 -7.01
C ASP A 21 -1.23 7.00 -8.11
N CYS A 22 -1.63 5.74 -7.91
CA CYS A 22 -1.52 4.68 -8.91
C CYS A 22 -2.81 3.84 -8.84
N ASP A 23 -3.70 4.04 -9.81
CA ASP A 23 -5.02 3.40 -9.93
C ASP A 23 -4.95 1.96 -10.44
N ASN A 24 -3.89 1.59 -11.16
CA ASN A 24 -3.70 0.23 -11.63
C ASN A 24 -2.21 -0.14 -11.73
N PHE A 25 -1.78 -1.15 -10.98
CA PHE A 25 -0.38 -1.63 -11.03
C PHE A 25 -0.04 -2.32 -12.36
N GLN A 26 -1.01 -2.94 -13.03
CA GLN A 26 -0.78 -3.64 -14.30
C GLN A 26 -0.42 -2.68 -15.43
N ASP A 27 -0.96 -1.46 -15.42
CA ASP A 27 -0.60 -0.40 -16.39
C ASP A 27 0.86 0.05 -16.23
N ARG A 28 1.47 -0.28 -15.08
CA ARG A 28 2.88 -0.08 -14.77
C ARG A 28 3.73 -1.35 -14.97
N GLY A 29 3.15 -2.40 -15.55
CA GLY A 29 3.81 -3.68 -15.82
C GLY A 29 4.01 -4.56 -14.59
N PHE A 30 3.25 -4.34 -13.52
CA PHE A 30 3.38 -5.06 -12.25
C PHE A 30 2.12 -5.91 -11.98
N MET A 31 2.29 -7.22 -11.78
CA MET A 31 1.21 -8.22 -11.89
C MET A 31 0.34 -8.39 -10.64
N ASN A 32 0.05 -7.29 -9.94
CA ASN A 32 -0.73 -7.23 -8.69
C ASN A 32 -0.28 -8.16 -7.55
N ARG A 33 0.91 -8.76 -7.66
CA ARG A 33 1.52 -9.61 -6.64
C ARG A 33 2.46 -8.77 -5.78
N VAL A 34 2.08 -8.52 -4.54
CA VAL A 34 2.83 -7.76 -3.54
C VAL A 34 3.07 -8.64 -2.32
N ASN A 35 4.31 -9.11 -2.17
CA ASN A 35 4.71 -9.89 -1.01
C ASN A 35 5.52 -9.08 -0.01
N SER A 36 6.11 -7.95 -0.37
CA SER A 36 6.74 -7.04 0.60
C SER A 36 6.70 -5.59 0.13
N VAL A 37 6.78 -4.64 1.08
CA VAL A 37 6.64 -3.20 0.82
C VAL A 37 7.64 -2.40 1.63
N ARG A 38 8.21 -1.35 1.01
CA ARG A 38 8.95 -0.29 1.71
C ARG A 38 8.25 1.03 1.53
N VAL A 39 7.93 1.70 2.63
CA VAL A 39 7.40 3.05 2.62
C VAL A 39 8.53 4.01 3.00
N GLU A 40 9.13 4.60 1.97
CA GLU A 40 10.28 5.51 2.12
C GLU A 40 9.87 6.90 2.62
N SER A 41 8.65 7.36 2.28
CA SER A 41 8.12 8.62 2.84
C SER A 41 6.59 8.75 2.77
N GLY A 42 6.03 9.39 3.80
CA GLY A 42 4.60 9.61 3.97
C GLY A 42 3.84 8.38 4.45
N ALA A 43 2.52 8.49 4.53
CA ALA A 43 1.62 7.36 4.72
C ALA A 43 0.84 7.10 3.43
N TRP A 44 0.42 5.85 3.23
CA TRP A 44 -0.22 5.37 2.01
C TRP A 44 -1.45 4.54 2.34
N ILE A 45 -2.48 4.69 1.53
CA ILE A 45 -3.60 3.76 1.49
C ILE A 45 -3.46 2.90 0.23
N CYS A 46 -3.48 1.59 0.41
CA CYS A 46 -3.36 0.61 -0.66
C CYS A 46 -4.63 -0.23 -0.73
N PHE A 47 -4.93 -0.76 -1.92
CA PHE A 47 -6.16 -1.46 -2.21
C PHE A 47 -5.89 -2.76 -2.97
N ASP A 48 -6.68 -3.79 -2.68
CA ASP A 48 -6.59 -5.07 -3.37
C ASP A 48 -7.14 -5.05 -4.81
N HIS A 49 -7.99 -4.08 -5.18
CA HIS A 49 -8.48 -3.92 -6.55
C HIS A 49 -7.96 -2.64 -7.22
N PRO A 50 -7.96 -2.58 -8.57
CA PRO A 50 -7.74 -1.35 -9.31
C PRO A 50 -8.79 -0.27 -8.95
N ASP A 51 -8.53 0.97 -9.38
CA ASP A 51 -9.40 2.13 -9.19
C ASP A 51 -9.72 2.45 -7.73
N PHE A 52 -8.85 2.07 -6.78
CA PHE A 52 -8.98 2.35 -5.36
C PHE A 52 -10.19 1.67 -4.71
N LYS A 53 -10.44 0.41 -5.07
CA LYS A 53 -11.59 -0.38 -4.62
C LYS A 53 -11.17 -1.60 -3.78
N GLY A 54 -12.15 -2.15 -3.06
CA GLY A 54 -11.98 -3.38 -2.28
C GLY A 54 -11.34 -3.15 -0.91
N GLN A 55 -10.60 -4.16 -0.42
CA GLN A 55 -9.97 -4.16 0.89
C GLN A 55 -8.86 -3.10 0.95
N GLN A 56 -8.82 -2.37 2.07
CA GLN A 56 -7.91 -1.25 2.28
C GLN A 56 -6.82 -1.60 3.30
N TYR A 57 -5.63 -1.07 3.06
CA TYR A 57 -4.47 -1.21 3.94
C TYR A 57 -3.79 0.15 4.10
N ILE A 58 -3.60 0.59 5.34
CA ILE A 58 -2.85 1.82 5.64
C ILE A 58 -1.42 1.42 5.99
N LEU A 59 -0.47 1.93 5.23
CA LEU A 59 0.96 1.69 5.42
C LEU A 59 1.64 3.02 5.77
N GLU A 60 2.27 3.07 6.93
CA GLU A 60 3.07 4.20 7.38
C GLU A 60 4.54 3.99 6.98
N HIS A 61 5.37 5.00 7.23
CA HIS A 61 6.80 4.90 6.99
C HIS A 61 7.40 3.67 7.68
N GLY A 62 8.09 2.81 6.93
CA GLY A 62 8.69 1.60 7.45
C GLY A 62 8.85 0.48 6.43
N GLU A 63 9.28 -0.66 6.95
CA GLU A 63 9.56 -1.88 6.18
C GLU A 63 8.56 -2.99 6.52
N TYR A 64 7.96 -3.57 5.49
CA TYR A 64 6.98 -4.63 5.59
C TYR A 64 7.48 -5.87 4.80
N PRO A 65 8.25 -6.78 5.43
CA PRO A 65 8.91 -7.88 4.73
C PRO A 65 7.98 -9.00 4.23
N GLU A 66 6.73 -9.05 4.69
CA GLU A 66 5.70 -9.98 4.23
C GLU A 66 4.28 -9.42 4.41
N PHE A 67 3.29 -9.95 3.67
CA PHE A 67 1.93 -9.39 3.60
C PHE A 67 1.13 -9.44 4.91
N GLN A 68 1.50 -10.34 5.82
CA GLN A 68 0.94 -10.40 7.16
C GLN A 68 1.26 -9.14 7.98
N ARG A 69 2.34 -8.41 7.64
CA ARG A 69 2.77 -7.20 8.36
C ARG A 69 1.83 -6.01 8.16
N TRP A 70 0.93 -6.08 7.18
CA TRP A 70 -0.17 -5.12 7.00
C TRP A 70 -1.55 -5.78 7.14
N ASN A 71 -1.62 -6.90 7.85
CA ASN A 71 -2.84 -7.67 8.12
C ASN A 71 -3.58 -8.15 6.85
N SER A 72 -2.87 -8.38 5.74
CA SER A 72 -3.46 -9.05 4.58
C SER A 72 -3.45 -10.58 4.75
N HIS A 73 -4.40 -11.24 4.09
CA HIS A 73 -4.51 -12.70 4.02
C HIS A 73 -3.93 -13.29 2.72
N ASN A 74 -3.60 -12.43 1.74
CA ASN A 74 -3.02 -12.82 0.47
C ASN A 74 -2.02 -11.75 -0.03
N ASP A 75 -1.35 -12.05 -1.15
CA ASP A 75 -0.36 -11.18 -1.79
C ASP A 75 -0.95 -10.26 -2.87
N HIS A 76 -2.28 -10.05 -2.90
CA HIS A 76 -2.91 -9.28 -3.97
C HIS A 76 -3.06 -7.80 -3.60
N MET A 77 -2.52 -6.92 -4.44
CA MET A 77 -2.66 -5.47 -4.32
C MET A 77 -2.58 -4.83 -5.71
N ALA A 78 -3.45 -3.89 -6.01
CA ALA A 78 -3.63 -3.40 -7.39
C ALA A 78 -3.69 -1.89 -7.53
N SER A 79 -3.90 -1.13 -6.45
CA SER A 79 -3.85 0.34 -6.50
C SER A 79 -3.43 0.96 -5.17
N CYS A 80 -2.94 2.20 -5.19
CA CYS A 80 -2.55 2.94 -3.99
C CYS A 80 -2.62 4.47 -4.15
N LYS A 81 -2.76 5.18 -3.03
CA LYS A 81 -2.68 6.65 -2.94
C LYS A 81 -1.89 7.08 -1.71
N PRO A 82 -1.17 8.21 -1.78
CA PRO A 82 -0.63 8.84 -0.58
C PRO A 82 -1.77 9.40 0.27
N VAL A 83 -1.68 9.22 1.58
CA VAL A 83 -2.58 9.86 2.55
C VAL A 83 -2.16 11.31 2.68
N ARG A 84 -2.89 12.20 2.02
CA ARG A 84 -2.69 13.65 2.12
C ARG A 84 -3.59 14.18 3.24
N MET A 85 -2.98 14.69 4.31
CA MET A 85 -3.72 15.39 5.36
C MET A 85 -4.29 16.69 4.78
N VAL A 86 -5.62 16.75 4.58
CA VAL A 86 -6.32 17.99 4.26
C VAL A 86 -6.80 18.58 5.58
N HIS A 87 -6.27 19.74 5.99
CA HIS A 87 -6.68 20.45 7.21
C HIS A 87 -8.11 21.05 7.13
N ARG A 88 -9.04 20.45 6.40
CA ARG A 88 -10.43 20.92 6.39
C ARG A 88 -11.39 19.74 6.48
N HIS A 89 -12.01 19.64 7.64
CA HIS A 89 -13.17 18.81 7.98
C HIS A 89 -12.98 17.29 7.85
N ILE A 90 -12.68 16.68 8.99
CA ILE A 90 -12.96 15.29 9.36
C ILE A 90 -14.32 14.89 8.80
N LEU A 91 -14.39 13.95 7.84
CA LEU A 91 -15.45 12.93 7.72
C LEU A 91 -14.93 11.77 6.84
N ASN A 92 -14.89 10.57 7.41
CA ASN A 92 -14.77 9.25 6.74
C ASN A 92 -13.39 8.68 6.41
N ILE A 93 -12.35 8.93 7.22
CA ILE A 93 -11.28 7.94 7.36
C ILE A 93 -11.17 7.60 8.84
N ASN A 94 -11.89 6.55 9.25
CA ASN A 94 -11.60 5.88 10.51
C ASN A 94 -10.26 5.16 10.35
N ILE A 95 -9.16 5.86 10.64
CA ILE A 95 -7.87 5.21 10.85
C ILE A 95 -7.96 4.49 12.20
N TYR A 96 -8.62 3.33 12.22
CA TYR A 96 -8.46 2.38 13.31
C TYR A 96 -7.07 1.76 13.15
N ILE A 97 -6.07 2.34 13.80
CA ILE A 97 -4.78 1.67 14.00
C ILE A 97 -5.05 0.52 14.99
N TYR A 98 -5.54 -0.62 14.49
CA TYR A 98 -5.51 -1.88 15.24
C TYR A 98 -4.08 -2.42 15.19
N THR A 99 -3.18 -1.85 15.99
CA THR A 99 -2.08 -2.63 16.53
C THR A 99 -2.61 -3.30 17.79
N TYR A 100 -3.05 -4.55 17.66
CA TYR A 100 -3.19 -5.41 18.84
C TYR A 100 -1.80 -5.57 19.48
N VAL A 101 -1.81 -5.49 20.82
CA VAL A 101 -0.71 -5.73 21.77
C VAL A 101 0.22 -6.88 21.38
#